data_AF-I3E8B3-F1
#
_entry.id   AF-I3E8B3-F1
#
_cell.length_a   1.000
_cell.length_b   1.000
_cell.length_c   1.000
_cell.angle_alpha   90.00
_cell.angle_beta   90.00
_cell.angle_gamma   90.00
#
_symmetry.space_group_name_H-M   'P 1'
#
loop_
_entity.id
_entity.type
_entity.pdbx_description
1 polymer ?
#
loop_
_entity_poly.entity_id
_entity_poly.type
_entity_poly.pdbx_seq_one_letter_code
_entity_poly.pdbx_strand_id
1 'polypeptide(L)' 'MSIEEGTKYQISKGIKSFFNSAETLTVIRQNGITVQFTLEDGKGHGSMPIQHLHYLLKRNDLTQMKNKRSLLNTENEQIG' A
#
# COMPACT_ATOMS: atom_id res chain seq x y z
N MET A 1 -3.46 -6.63 11.51
CA MET A 1 -3.32 -5.34 10.80
C MET A 1 -4.23 -5.39 9.60
N SER A 2 -5.17 -4.46 9.53
CA SER A 2 -6.04 -4.28 8.37
C SER A 2 -5.34 -3.32 7.40
N ILE A 3 -5.44 -3.58 6.10
CA ILE A 3 -4.87 -2.71 5.07
C ILE A 3 -6.00 -1.79 4.60
N GLU A 4 -5.79 -0.48 4.71
CA GLU A 4 -6.79 0.49 4.27
C GLU A 4 -6.82 0.61 2.75
N GLU A 5 -8.03 0.64 2.20
CA GLU A 5 -8.27 1.01 0.81
C GLU A 5 -7.71 2.41 0.52
N GLY A 6 -7.11 2.58 -0.67
CA GLY A 6 -6.41 3.81 -1.06
C GLY A 6 -4.99 3.93 -0.51
N THR A 7 -4.51 2.98 0.31
CA THR A 7 -3.11 2.98 0.75
C THR A 7 -2.18 2.80 -0.44
N LYS A 8 -1.22 3.73 -0.58
CA LYS A 8 -0.21 3.70 -1.63
C LYS A 8 1.14 3.25 -1.07
N TYR A 9 1.80 2.36 -1.79
CA TYR A 9 3.11 1.81 -1.47
C TYR A 9 4.09 2.12 -2.60
N GLN A 10 5.31 2.50 -2.24
CA GLN A 10 6.44 2.59 -3.14
C GLN A 10 7.04 1.19 -3.34
N ILE A 11 7.30 0.81 -4.59
CA ILE A 11 7.93 -0.46 -4.97
C ILE A 11 9.44 -0.27 -5.03
N SER A 12 10.20 -1.11 -4.32
CA SER A 12 11.65 -1.12 -4.37
C SER A 12 12.18 -1.48 -5.76
N LYS A 13 13.31 -0.87 -6.16
CA LYS A 13 13.92 -1.07 -7.49
C LYS A 13 14.18 -2.55 -7.80
N GLY A 14 14.54 -3.35 -6.80
CA GLY A 14 14.89 -4.77 -6.95
C GLY A 14 13.74 -5.69 -7.31
N ILE A 15 12.49 -5.25 -7.11
CA ILE A 15 11.30 -6.07 -7.36
C ILE A 15 10.36 -5.49 -8.43
N LYS A 16 10.72 -4.36 -9.05
CA LYS A 16 9.91 -3.70 -10.08
C LYS A 16 9.51 -4.62 -11.25
N SER A 17 10.37 -5.58 -11.62
CA SER A 17 10.09 -6.55 -12.68
C SER A 17 8.86 -7.43 -12.39
N PHE A 18 8.57 -7.71 -11.11
CA PHE A 18 7.37 -8.46 -10.71
C PHE A 18 6.08 -7.62 -10.77
N PHE A 19 6.22 -6.30 -10.92
CA PHE A 19 5.12 -5.34 -10.91
C PHE A 19 5.11 -4.49 -12.19
N ASN A 20 5.36 -5.09 -13.36
CA ASN A 20 5.33 -4.40 -14.66
C ASN A 20 6.17 -3.12 -14.71
N SER A 21 7.30 -3.09 -13.99
CA SER A 21 8.15 -1.92 -13.85
C SER A 21 7.43 -0.68 -13.30
N ALA A 22 6.33 -0.86 -12.56
CA ALA A 22 5.62 0.19 -11.87
C ALA A 22 6.43 0.72 -10.68
N GLU A 23 6.27 2.01 -10.39
CA GLU A 23 6.92 2.62 -9.23
C GLU A 23 6.11 2.47 -7.95
N THR A 24 4.80 2.35 -8.10
CA THR A 24 3.86 2.36 -6.98
C THR A 24 2.76 1.33 -7.15
N LEU A 25 2.28 0.86 -6.00
CA LEU A 25 1.16 -0.05 -5.83
C LEU A 25 0.11 0.66 -4.96
N THR A 26 -1.15 0.67 -5.39
CA THR A 26 -2.25 1.28 -4.62
C THR A 26 -3.29 0.23 -4.31
N VAL A 27 -3.65 0.10 -3.03
CA VAL A 27 -4.67 -0.85 -2.60
C VAL A 27 -6.04 -0.36 -3.03
N ILE A 28 -6.77 -1.23 -3.71
CA ILE A 28 -8.16 -0.97 -4.13
C ILE A 28 -9.13 -1.49 -3.09
N ARG A 29 -8.91 -2.70 -2.56
CA ARG A 29 -9.76 -3.29 -1.51
C ARG A 29 -9.10 -4.48 -0.85
N GLN A 30 -9.52 -4.79 0.36
CA GLN A 30 -9.20 -6.03 1.05
C GLN A 30 -10.47 -6.89 1.18
N ASN A 31 -10.42 -8.12 0.65
CA ASN A 31 -11.48 -9.12 0.78
C ASN A 31 -10.99 -10.28 1.63
N GLY A 32 -11.32 -10.25 2.93
CA GLY A 32 -10.85 -11.25 3.88
C GLY A 32 -9.33 -11.31 3.92
N ILE A 33 -8.76 -12.38 3.35
CA ILE A 33 -7.32 -12.65 3.33
C ILE A 33 -6.60 -12.16 2.06
N THR A 34 -7.31 -11.58 1.10
CA THR A 34 -6.73 -11.15 -0.18
C THR A 34 -6.79 -9.63 -0.31
N VAL A 35 -5.71 -9.02 -0.78
CA VAL A 35 -5.60 -7.60 -1.11
C VAL A 35 -5.59 -7.45 -2.62
N GLN A 36 -6.50 -6.65 -3.15
CA GLN A 36 -6.52 -6.23 -4.56
C GLN A 36 -5.85 -4.87 -4.68
N PHE A 37 -5.07 -4.69 -5.74
CA PHE A 37 -4.29 -3.47 -5.96
C PHE A 37 -4.20 -3.10 -7.43
N THR A 38 -3.99 -1.82 -7.70
CA THR A 38 -3.55 -1.30 -8.99
C THR A 38 -2.08 -0.94 -8.93
N LEU A 39 -1.46 -0.96 -10.10
CA LEU A 39 -0.15 -0.40 -10.33
C LEU A 39 -0.27 0.99 -10.95
N GLU A 40 0.73 1.81 -10.72
CA GLU A 40 0.90 3.16 -11.27
C GLU A 40 0.35 3.31 -12.70
N ASP A 41 -0.41 4.37 -12.94
CA ASP A 41 -0.87 4.84 -14.26
C ASP A 41 -1.46 3.75 -15.16
N GLY A 42 -2.17 2.79 -14.55
CA GLY A 42 -2.84 1.72 -15.30
C GLY A 42 -1.90 0.65 -15.85
N LYS A 43 -0.64 0.61 -15.41
CA LYS A 43 0.34 -0.45 -15.79
C LYS A 43 -0.12 -1.86 -15.44
N GLY A 44 -1.11 -2.01 -14.56
CA GLY A 44 -1.74 -3.28 -14.27
C GLY A 44 -2.60 -3.26 -13.03
N HIS A 45 -3.22 -4.40 -12.79
CA HIS A 45 -4.01 -4.72 -11.60
C HIS A 45 -3.63 -6.13 -11.16
N GLY A 46 -3.71 -6.36 -9.85
CA GLY A 46 -3.32 -7.63 -9.27
C GLY A 46 -4.04 -7.89 -7.97
N SER A 47 -3.85 -9.11 -7.48
CA SER A 47 -4.29 -9.49 -6.15
C SER A 47 -3.24 -10.38 -5.50
N MET A 48 -3.07 -10.25 -4.20
CA MET A 48 -2.15 -11.08 -3.42
C MET A 48 -2.74 -11.39 -2.05
N PRO A 49 -2.30 -12.47 -1.39
CA PRO A 49 -2.62 -12.69 0.01
C PRO A 49 -2.11 -11.54 0.89
N ILE A 50 -2.87 -11.15 1.91
CA ILE A 50 -2.47 -10.13 2.88
C ILE A 50 -1.15 -10.51 3.58
N GLN A 51 -0.92 -11.80 3.80
CA GLN A 51 0.33 -12.31 4.35
C GLN A 51 1.53 -12.02 3.43
N HIS A 52 1.34 -12.11 2.11
CA HIS A 52 2.38 -11.79 1.14
C HIS A 52 2.67 -10.29 1.12
N LEU A 53 1.64 -9.45 1.20
CA LEU A 53 1.83 -8.00 1.35
C LEU A 53 2.64 -7.68 2.61
N HIS A 54 2.31 -8.28 3.75
CA HIS A 54 3.07 -8.11 4.99
C HIS A 54 4.51 -8.60 4.88
N TYR A 55 4.74 -9.68 4.14
CA TYR A 55 6.09 -10.19 3.87
C TYR A 55 6.94 -9.17 3.09
N LEU A 56 6.38 -8.57 2.04
CA LEU A 56 7.04 -7.53 1.25
C LEU A 56 7.33 -6.27 2.07
N LEU A 57 6.41 -5.87 2.96
CA LEU A 57 6.62 -4.77 3.89
C LEU A 57 7.75 -5.06 4.88
N LYS A 58 7.80 -6.26 5.46
CA LYS A 58 8.86 -6.66 6.39
C LYS A 58 10.25 -6.69 5.74
N ARG A 59 10.32 -6.94 4.44
CA ARG A 59 11.57 -6.96 3.66
C ARG A 59 12.00 -5.59 3.12
N ASN A 60 11.21 -4.54 3.37
CA ASN A 60 11.37 -3.22 2.72
C ASN A 60 11.32 -3.29 1.18
N ASP A 61 10.65 -4.31 0.63
CA ASP A 61 10.36 -4.42 -0.79
C ASP A 61 9.21 -3.47 -1.16
N LEU A 62 8.27 -3.26 -0.24
CA LEU A 62 7.25 -2.23 -0.28
C LEU A 62 7.42 -1.26 0.90
N THR A 63 7.24 0.02 0.65
CA THR A 63 7.25 1.06 1.69
C THR A 63 5.97 1.86 1.61
N GLN A 64 5.23 1.96 2.71
CA GLN A 64 3.99 2.77 2.75
C GLN A 64 4.33 4.24 2.50
N MET A 65 3.72 4.82 1.48
CA MET A 65 3.83 6.25 1.23
C MET A 65 2.92 6.96 2.22
N LYS A 66 3.49 7.80 3.08
CA LYS A 66 2.70 8.66 3.96
C LYS A 66 1.93 9.64 3.08
N ASN A 67 0.61 9.49 3.01
CA ASN A 67 -0.24 10.55 2.49
C ASN A 67 -0.07 11.78 3.39
N LYS A 68 0.30 12.93 2.82
CA LYS A 68 0.46 14.22 3.52
C LYS A 68 -0.76 14.64 4.37
N ARG A 69 -1.91 13.98 4.21
CA ARG A 69 -3.15 14.23 4.99
C ARG A 69 -3.19 13.59 6.38
N SER A 70 -2.31 12.64 6.72
CA SER A 70 -2.36 11.98 8.04
C SER A 70 -1.75 12.80 9.19
N LEU A 71 -1.21 13.99 8.93
CA LEU A 71 -0.63 14.87 9.96
C LEU A 71 -1.60 15.95 10.46
N LEU A 72 -2.85 15.98 9.99
CA LEU A 72 -3.83 17.03 10.34
C LEU A 72 -4.92 16.60 11.32
N ASN A 73 -4.84 15.42 11.93
CA ASN A 73 -5.89 14.92 12.84
C ASN A 73 -5.44 14.71 14.30
N THR A 74 -4.35 15.36 14.74
CA THR A 74 -3.84 15.21 16.12
C THR A 74 -3.91 16.49 16.96
N GLU A 75 -4.83 17.43 16.68
CA GLU A 75 -4.99 18.65 17.52
C GLU A 75 -6.46 19.07 17.69
N ASN A 76 -7.41 18.17 18.00
CA ASN A 76 -8.72 18.65 18.49
C ASN A 76 -9.50 17.67 19.40
N GLU A 77 -8.79 16.88 20.21
CA GLU A 77 -9.40 16.27 21.41
C GLU A 77 -8.51 16.56 22.61
N GLN A 78 -8.66 17.76 23.17
CA GLN A 78 -8.26 18.04 24.55
C GLN A 78 -9.19 19.13 25.16
N ILE A 79 -10.11 18.62 25.99
CA ILE A 79 -10.59 19.15 27.27
C ILE A 79 -11.51 20.40 27.29
N GLY A 80 -12.71 20.21 27.87
CA GLY A 80 -13.25 21.13 28.88
C GLY A 80 -14.49 21.91 28.49
#